data_AF-A0A9D8GLF6-F1
#
_entry.id   AF-A0A9D8GLF6-F1
#
_cell.length_a   1.000
_cell.length_b   1.000
_cell.length_c   1.000
_cell.angle_alpha   90.00
_cell.angle_beta   90.00
_cell.angle_gamma   90.00
#
_symmetry.space_group_name_H-M   'P 1'
#
loop_
_entity.id
_entity.type
_entity.pdbx_description
1 polymer ?
#
loop_
_entity_poly.entity_id
_entity_poly.type
_entity_poly.pdbx_seq_one_letter_code
_entity_poly.pdbx_strand_id
1 'polypeptide(L)'
;GLCARACPWGILALADRAEHAAVGTPYFVARQGPCEMCPDIPCVVACPTGALDSALTDIARARMGVAVLVGRETCLNLQGLRCDVCYRVCPLIGQAIALEAQHDSRTGKHAKLIPTVRADACTGCGKCEQACVLEQAAIKVLPLHLAAVKPDRHYRYGWKAEAKS
;
A
#
# COMPACT_ATOMS: atom_id res chain seq x y z
N GLY A 1 13.47 -19.79 1.21
CA GLY A 1 12.17 -20.40 0.84
C GLY A 1 11.24 -20.75 1.99
N LEU A 2 11.69 -20.77 3.25
CA LEU A 2 10.84 -21.13 4.38
C LEU A 2 9.67 -20.15 4.58
N CYS A 3 9.93 -18.84 4.54
CA CYS A 3 8.88 -17.80 4.62
C CYS A 3 7.82 -17.89 3.52
N ALA A 4 8.21 -18.27 2.30
CA ALA A 4 7.28 -18.49 1.19
C ALA A 4 6.35 -19.69 1.45
N ARG A 5 6.92 -20.81 1.91
CA ARG A 5 6.14 -22.01 2.29
C ARG A 5 5.26 -21.81 3.51
N ALA A 6 5.68 -20.96 4.44
CA ALA A 6 4.94 -20.64 5.65
C ALA A 6 3.75 -19.71 5.39
N CYS A 7 3.63 -19.12 4.20
CA CYS A 7 2.47 -18.32 3.84
C CYS A 7 1.24 -19.23 3.64
N PRO A 8 0.19 -19.12 4.47
CA PRO A 8 -0.98 -20.01 4.36
C PRO A 8 -1.74 -19.84 3.04
N TRP A 9 -1.56 -18.69 2.38
CA TRP A 9 -2.24 -18.31 1.15
C TRP A 9 -1.43 -18.61 -0.11
N GLY A 10 -0.18 -19.09 0.03
CA GLY A 10 0.66 -19.43 -1.13
C GLY A 10 1.00 -18.26 -2.06
N ILE A 11 0.83 -17.02 -1.62
CA ILE A 11 1.04 -15.80 -2.43
C ILE A 11 2.50 -15.33 -2.49
N LEU A 12 3.34 -15.81 -1.57
CA LEU A 12 4.74 -15.38 -1.50
C LEU A 12 5.61 -16.22 -2.44
N ALA A 13 6.23 -15.54 -3.40
CA ALA A 13 7.30 -16.07 -4.24
C ALA A 13 8.67 -15.55 -3.75
N LEU A 14 9.76 -16.18 -4.18
CA LEU A 14 11.11 -15.68 -3.92
C LEU A 14 11.68 -15.07 -5.20
N ALA A 15 12.33 -13.92 -5.08
CA ALA A 15 13.04 -13.32 -6.19
C ALA A 15 14.19 -14.25 -6.66
N ASP A 16 14.19 -14.57 -7.95
CA ASP A 16 15.18 -15.44 -8.63
C ASP A 16 16.29 -14.64 -9.33
N ARG A 17 15.99 -13.39 -9.74
CA ARG A 17 16.91 -12.45 -10.37
C ARG A 17 16.88 -11.08 -9.69
N ALA A 18 18.05 -10.44 -9.67
CA ALA A 18 18.28 -9.15 -9.02
C ALA A 18 17.81 -7.94 -9.86
N GLU A 19 16.60 -7.97 -10.40
CA GLU A 19 16.10 -6.79 -11.13
C GLU A 19 15.61 -5.71 -10.14
N HIS A 20 14.99 -6.09 -9.02
CA HIS A 20 14.41 -5.11 -8.07
C HIS A 20 14.50 -5.48 -6.58
N ALA A 21 15.03 -6.67 -6.25
CA ALA A 21 15.25 -7.12 -4.87
C ALA A 21 16.42 -8.11 -4.81
N ALA A 22 17.02 -8.31 -3.63
CA ALA A 22 18.05 -9.32 -3.45
C ALA A 22 17.47 -10.72 -3.70
N VAL A 23 18.26 -11.61 -4.31
CA VAL A 23 17.86 -13.01 -4.55
C VAL A 23 17.39 -13.65 -3.24
N GLY A 24 16.26 -14.35 -3.29
CA GLY A 24 15.64 -14.96 -2.12
C GLY A 24 14.78 -14.02 -1.27
N THR A 25 14.66 -12.74 -1.62
CA THR A 25 13.70 -11.82 -0.98
C THR A 25 12.28 -12.26 -1.32
N PRO A 26 11.40 -12.46 -0.32
CA PRO A 26 10.02 -12.81 -0.57
C PRO A 26 9.26 -11.61 -1.14
N TYR A 27 8.43 -11.86 -2.16
CA TYR A 27 7.55 -10.87 -2.77
C TYR A 27 6.21 -11.50 -3.16
N PHE A 28 5.22 -10.66 -3.47
CA PHE A 28 3.95 -11.08 -4.05
C PHE A 28 3.55 -10.09 -5.15
N VAL A 29 2.72 -10.54 -6.07
CA VAL A 29 2.12 -9.67 -7.09
C VAL A 29 0.72 -9.29 -6.61
N ALA A 30 0.57 -8.07 -6.08
CA ALA A 30 -0.66 -7.60 -5.42
C ALA A 30 -1.92 -7.83 -6.27
N ARG A 31 -1.83 -7.63 -7.59
CA ARG A 31 -2.94 -7.88 -8.52
C ARG A 31 -3.37 -9.35 -8.61
N GLN A 32 -2.44 -10.29 -8.44
CA GLN A 32 -2.71 -11.74 -8.48
C GLN A 32 -3.16 -12.26 -7.12
N GLY A 33 -2.51 -11.79 -6.05
CA GLY A 33 -2.82 -12.17 -4.67
C GLY A 33 -2.13 -11.23 -3.67
N PRO A 34 -2.87 -10.47 -2.86
CA PRO A 34 -2.32 -9.54 -1.88
C PRO A 34 -1.96 -10.25 -0.58
N CYS A 35 -1.17 -9.59 0.26
CA CYS A 35 -0.97 -10.03 1.63
C CYS A 35 -2.30 -10.03 2.40
N GLU A 36 -2.64 -11.21 2.94
CA GLU A 36 -3.87 -11.44 3.70
C GLU A 36 -3.80 -10.98 5.17
N MET A 37 -2.72 -10.31 5.57
CA MET A 37 -2.57 -9.71 6.91
C MET A 37 -2.75 -10.71 8.06
N CYS A 38 -2.08 -11.87 7.96
CA CYS A 38 -2.16 -12.94 8.96
C CYS A 38 -1.74 -12.41 10.35
N PRO A 39 -2.58 -12.51 11.41
CA PRO A 39 -2.28 -11.94 12.73
C PRO A 39 -1.05 -12.56 13.41
N ASP A 40 -0.77 -13.84 13.14
CA ASP A 40 0.33 -14.63 13.69
C ASP A 40 1.62 -14.55 12.87
N ILE A 41 1.58 -13.89 11.70
CA ILE A 41 2.72 -13.59 10.83
C ILE A 41 3.68 -14.80 10.60
N PRO A 42 3.18 -15.97 10.18
CA PRO A 42 3.98 -17.20 10.08
C PRO A 42 5.16 -17.07 9.10
N CYS A 43 5.03 -16.20 8.10
CA CYS A 43 6.10 -15.91 7.15
C CYS A 43 7.33 -15.25 7.81
N VAL A 44 7.13 -14.36 8.79
CA VAL A 44 8.22 -13.72 9.56
C VAL A 44 8.86 -14.74 10.48
N VAL A 45 8.06 -15.50 11.24
CA VAL A 45 8.55 -16.53 12.17
C VAL A 45 9.43 -17.55 11.45
N ALA A 46 9.06 -17.93 10.23
CA ALA A 46 9.81 -18.90 9.43
C ALA A 46 10.99 -18.30 8.64
N CYS A 47 11.24 -16.98 8.67
CA CYS A 47 12.26 -16.33 7.85
C CYS A 47 13.64 -16.37 8.54
N PRO A 48 14.65 -17.12 8.04
CA PRO A 48 15.95 -17.23 8.69
C PRO A 48 16.94 -16.13 8.29
N THR A 49 16.70 -15.44 7.17
CA THR A 49 17.70 -14.54 6.55
C THR A 49 17.54 -13.07 6.94
N GLY A 50 16.50 -12.72 7.70
CA GLY A 50 16.15 -11.32 7.97
C GLY A 50 15.62 -10.57 6.75
N ALA A 51 15.26 -11.27 5.66
CA ALA A 51 14.57 -10.66 4.52
C ALA A 51 13.19 -10.12 4.91
N LEU A 52 12.60 -10.68 5.97
CA LEU A 52 11.50 -10.09 6.71
C LEU A 52 12.01 -9.72 8.12
N ASP A 53 11.55 -8.59 8.63
CA ASP A 53 11.93 -8.10 9.96
C ASP A 53 11.41 -9.03 11.06
N SER A 54 12.32 -9.72 11.75
CA SER A 54 11.99 -10.66 12.82
C SER A 54 11.44 -9.98 14.09
N ALA A 55 11.62 -8.66 14.24
CA ALA A 55 11.03 -7.90 15.33
C ALA A 55 9.56 -7.52 15.08
N LEU A 56 9.04 -7.79 13.87
CA LEU A 56 7.66 -7.50 13.52
C LEU A 56 6.70 -8.44 14.26
N THR A 57 5.96 -7.88 15.21
CA THR A 57 4.94 -8.59 16.01
C THR A 57 3.50 -8.20 15.67
N ASP A 58 3.33 -7.10 14.92
CA ASP A 58 2.05 -6.60 14.47
C ASP A 58 2.10 -6.36 12.96
N ILE A 59 1.27 -7.10 12.22
CA ILE A 59 1.19 -7.05 10.77
C ILE A 59 0.76 -5.67 10.23
N ALA A 60 0.04 -4.87 11.03
CA ALA A 60 -0.31 -3.48 10.69
C ALA A 60 0.92 -2.55 10.63
N ARG A 61 2.05 -2.96 11.21
CA ARG A 61 3.31 -2.20 11.18
C ARG A 61 4.24 -2.65 10.04
N ALA A 62 3.86 -3.66 9.27
CA ALA A 62 4.64 -4.11 8.12
C ALA A 62 4.81 -2.98 7.10
N ARG A 63 5.94 -2.99 6.37
CA ARG A 63 6.25 -2.05 5.29
C ARG A 63 6.70 -2.83 4.06
N MET A 64 5.74 -3.40 3.35
CA MET A 64 5.94 -4.17 2.11
C MET A 64 6.00 -3.25 0.88
N GLY A 65 5.42 -2.06 0.98
CA GLY A 65 5.34 -1.06 -0.09
C GLY A 65 4.36 0.04 0.28
N VAL A 66 3.96 0.86 -0.69
CA VAL A 66 2.94 1.90 -0.53
C VAL A 66 1.99 1.84 -1.71
N ALA A 67 0.69 1.90 -1.44
CA ALA A 67 -0.31 2.02 -2.50
C ALA A 67 -0.27 3.44 -3.09
N VAL A 68 -0.25 3.56 -4.42
CA VAL A 68 -0.18 4.82 -5.15
C VAL A 68 -1.28 4.84 -6.20
N LEU A 69 -2.06 5.91 -6.22
CA LEU A 69 -3.07 6.14 -7.25
C LEU A 69 -2.38 6.61 -8.55
N VAL A 70 -1.98 5.64 -9.38
CA VAL A 70 -1.29 5.88 -10.66
C VAL A 70 -2.25 6.20 -11.80
N GLY A 71 -3.45 5.60 -11.80
CA GLY A 71 -4.48 5.77 -12.82
C GLY A 71 -5.43 6.91 -12.49
N ARG A 72 -4.94 8.14 -12.41
CA ARG A 72 -5.79 9.30 -12.04
C ARG A 72 -6.91 9.55 -13.06
N GLU A 73 -6.59 9.37 -14.35
CA GLU A 73 -7.55 9.57 -15.45
C GLU A 73 -8.53 8.39 -15.63
N THR A 74 -8.29 7.25 -14.98
CA THR A 74 -9.14 6.06 -15.10
C THR A 74 -9.89 5.71 -13.82
N CYS A 75 -9.45 6.24 -12.67
CA CYS A 75 -10.10 5.99 -11.39
C CYS A 75 -11.54 6.51 -11.38
N LEU A 76 -12.50 5.61 -11.13
CA LEU A 76 -13.93 5.91 -11.13
C LEU A 76 -14.30 7.11 -10.24
N ASN A 77 -13.72 7.23 -9.04
CA ASN A 77 -13.97 8.38 -8.16
C ASN A 77 -13.48 9.71 -8.73
N LEU A 78 -12.34 9.73 -9.43
CA LEU A 78 -11.83 10.94 -10.08
C LEU A 78 -12.68 11.32 -11.29
N GLN A 79 -13.30 10.33 -11.93
CA GLN A 79 -14.29 10.50 -12.99
C GLN A 79 -15.69 10.90 -12.47
N GLY A 80 -15.88 11.02 -11.15
CA GLY A 80 -17.16 11.40 -10.53
C GLY A 80 -18.14 10.24 -10.36
N LEU A 81 -17.73 9.00 -10.63
CA LEU A 81 -18.50 7.80 -10.36
C LEU A 81 -18.25 7.33 -8.92
N ARG A 82 -19.26 6.80 -8.26
CA ARG A 82 -19.14 6.33 -6.87
C ARG A 82 -18.46 4.97 -6.82
N CYS A 83 -17.25 4.93 -6.26
CA CYS A 83 -16.51 3.69 -5.98
C CYS A 83 -15.82 3.83 -4.61
N ASP A 84 -15.92 2.84 -3.74
CA ASP A 84 -15.24 2.87 -2.44
C ASP A 84 -14.53 1.54 -2.12
N VAL A 85 -14.33 0.70 -3.14
CA VAL A 85 -13.82 -0.66 -2.97
C VAL A 85 -12.41 -0.69 -2.38
N CYS A 86 -11.51 0.18 -2.85
CA CYS A 86 -10.14 0.26 -2.35
C CYS A 86 -10.07 0.78 -0.91
N TYR A 87 -11.00 1.65 -0.53
CA TYR A 87 -11.17 2.16 0.83
C TYR A 87 -11.71 1.06 1.76
N ARG A 88 -12.79 0.38 1.35
CA ARG A 88 -13.46 -0.65 2.16
C ARG A 88 -12.64 -1.92 2.37
N VAL A 89 -11.86 -2.33 1.37
CA VAL A 89 -11.01 -3.53 1.48
C VAL A 89 -9.73 -3.27 2.30
N CYS A 90 -9.42 -2.01 2.58
CA CYS A 90 -8.21 -1.64 3.31
C CYS A 90 -8.30 -2.15 4.76
N PRO A 91 -7.36 -2.98 5.23
CA PRO A 91 -7.32 -3.44 6.63
C PRO A 91 -7.15 -2.28 7.62
N LEU A 92 -6.52 -1.19 7.16
CA LEU A 92 -6.34 0.05 7.90
C LEU A 92 -7.25 1.13 7.30
N ILE A 93 -8.55 0.84 7.19
CA ILE A 93 -9.54 1.78 6.66
C ILE A 93 -9.56 3.08 7.45
N GLY A 94 -9.60 4.23 6.76
CA GLY A 94 -9.42 5.55 7.37
C GLY A 94 -7.97 5.82 7.75
N GLN A 95 -7.27 4.81 8.28
CA GLN A 95 -5.84 4.56 8.52
C GLN A 95 -4.91 4.91 7.35
N ALA A 96 -4.72 3.93 6.47
CA ALA A 96 -3.85 3.99 5.30
C ALA A 96 -4.53 4.61 4.08
N ILE A 97 -5.85 4.46 3.95
CA ILE A 97 -6.63 5.02 2.82
C ILE A 97 -7.81 5.79 3.39
N ALA A 98 -7.96 7.03 2.97
CA ALA A 98 -9.11 7.89 3.26
C ALA A 98 -9.82 8.28 1.96
N LEU A 99 -11.09 8.68 2.06
CA LEU A 99 -11.84 9.29 0.96
C LEU A 99 -12.00 10.78 1.26
N GLU A 100 -11.30 11.62 0.52
CA GLU A 100 -11.32 13.07 0.68
C GLU A 100 -12.32 13.69 -0.30
N ALA A 101 -13.24 14.48 0.22
CA ALA A 101 -14.20 15.20 -0.61
C ALA A 101 -13.50 16.36 -1.33
N GLN A 102 -13.46 16.32 -2.66
CA GLN A 102 -13.03 17.42 -3.49
C GLN A 102 -14.22 18.00 -4.25
N HIS A 103 -14.37 19.33 -4.16
CA HIS A 103 -15.45 20.03 -4.87
C HIS A 103 -15.14 20.05 -6.37
N ASP A 104 -16.08 19.55 -7.20
CA ASP A 104 -15.96 19.68 -8.65
C ASP A 104 -16.31 21.12 -9.06
N SER A 105 -15.27 21.93 -9.29
CA SER A 105 -15.38 23.33 -9.70
C SER A 105 -16.09 23.53 -11.04
N ARG A 106 -16.25 22.46 -11.86
CA ARG A 106 -16.87 22.54 -13.19
C ARG A 106 -18.39 22.34 -13.16
N THR A 107 -18.92 21.56 -12.22
CA THR A 107 -20.37 21.23 -12.19
C THR A 107 -21.09 21.66 -10.93
N GLY A 108 -20.38 21.96 -9.83
CA GLY A 108 -20.94 22.49 -8.59
C GLY A 108 -21.95 21.61 -7.87
N LYS A 109 -22.25 20.40 -8.38
CA LYS A 109 -23.33 19.53 -7.88
C LYS A 109 -22.85 18.19 -7.31
N HIS A 110 -21.62 17.77 -7.62
CA HIS A 110 -21.10 16.46 -7.19
C HIS A 110 -19.72 16.61 -6.53
N ALA A 111 -19.62 16.25 -5.25
CA ALA A 111 -18.35 16.10 -4.59
C ALA A 111 -17.68 14.81 -5.09
N LYS A 112 -16.42 14.90 -5.53
CA LYS A 112 -15.60 13.73 -5.85
C LYS A 112 -15.02 13.18 -4.55
N LEU A 113 -15.07 11.86 -4.37
CA LEU A 113 -14.48 11.20 -3.19
C LEU A 113 -13.12 10.62 -3.57
N ILE A 114 -12.07 11.43 -3.46
CA ILE A 114 -10.73 11.06 -3.90
C ILE A 114 -10.11 10.08 -2.91
N PRO A 115 -9.68 8.88 -3.33
CA PRO A 115 -8.93 7.99 -2.46
C PRO A 115 -7.53 8.54 -2.24
N THR A 116 -7.24 8.94 -1.00
CA THR A 116 -5.93 9.47 -0.59
C THR A 116 -5.21 8.42 0.26
N VAL A 117 -3.99 8.07 -0.15
CA VAL A 117 -3.16 7.10 0.57
C VAL A 117 -2.18 7.82 1.48
N ARG A 118 -2.16 7.43 2.76
CA ARG A 118 -1.20 7.91 3.75
C ARG A 118 -0.01 6.93 3.83
N ALA A 119 1.12 7.35 3.27
CA ALA A 119 2.30 6.50 3.10
C ALA A 119 2.92 6.02 4.41
N ASP A 120 2.77 6.79 5.49
CA ASP A 120 3.23 6.45 6.84
C ASP A 120 2.41 5.34 7.51
N ALA A 121 1.12 5.22 7.16
CA ALA A 121 0.22 4.19 7.65
C ALA A 121 0.08 3.00 6.69
N CYS A 122 0.28 3.20 5.38
CA CYS A 122 0.13 2.15 4.38
C CYS A 122 1.17 1.03 4.57
N THR A 123 0.70 -0.22 4.67
CA THR A 123 1.59 -1.38 4.77
C THR A 123 2.08 -1.88 3.42
N GLY A 124 1.40 -1.50 2.33
CA GLY A 124 1.63 -2.06 1.01
C GLY A 124 1.06 -3.47 0.82
N CYS A 125 0.07 -3.90 1.63
CA CYS A 125 -0.49 -5.25 1.56
C CYS A 125 -1.12 -5.62 0.20
N GLY A 126 -1.50 -4.64 -0.64
CA GLY A 126 -1.99 -4.91 -2.00
C GLY A 126 -3.49 -5.21 -2.13
N LYS A 127 -4.23 -5.35 -1.03
CA LYS A 127 -5.68 -5.62 -1.08
C LYS A 127 -6.45 -4.60 -1.92
N CYS A 128 -6.05 -3.32 -1.87
CA CYS A 128 -6.65 -2.27 -2.68
C CYS A 128 -6.38 -2.39 -4.19
N GLU A 129 -5.21 -2.91 -4.60
CA GLU A 129 -4.86 -3.14 -6.01
C GLU A 129 -5.60 -4.35 -6.57
N GLN A 130 -5.66 -5.44 -5.80
CA GLN A 130 -6.41 -6.64 -6.16
C GLN A 130 -7.90 -6.33 -6.32
N ALA A 131 -8.50 -5.61 -5.37
CA ALA A 131 -9.93 -5.31 -5.36
C ALA A 131 -10.34 -4.23 -6.38
N CYS A 132 -9.38 -3.57 -7.05
CA CYS A 132 -9.71 -2.55 -8.04
C CYS A 132 -10.50 -3.16 -9.20
N VAL A 133 -11.75 -2.69 -9.37
CA VAL A 133 -12.72 -3.20 -10.36
C VAL A 133 -12.32 -2.97 -11.82
N LEU A 134 -11.30 -2.14 -12.07
CA LEU A 134 -10.78 -1.89 -13.40
C LEU A 134 -9.88 -3.04 -13.85
N GLU A 135 -9.84 -3.32 -15.15
CA GLU A 135 -8.95 -4.33 -15.74
C GLU A 135 -7.48 -4.02 -15.45
N GLN A 136 -7.09 -2.75 -15.61
CA GLN A 136 -5.82 -2.23 -15.11
C GLN A 136 -6.08 -1.40 -13.85
N ALA A 137 -5.53 -1.85 -12.72
CA ALA A 137 -5.75 -1.19 -11.44
C ALA A 137 -5.27 0.27 -11.47
N ALA A 138 -6.16 1.20 -11.11
CA ALA A 138 -5.82 2.62 -10.97
C ALA A 138 -4.96 2.89 -9.72
N ILE A 139 -5.00 2.00 -8.74
CA ILE A 139 -4.16 2.04 -7.54
C ILE A 139 -3.22 0.84 -7.55
N LYS A 140 -1.91 1.08 -7.42
CA LYS A 140 -0.88 0.04 -7.46
C LYS A 140 0.04 0.14 -6.25
N VAL A 141 0.51 -1.00 -5.75
CA VAL A 141 1.55 -1.05 -4.72
C VAL A 141 2.91 -0.87 -5.38
N LEU A 142 3.63 0.13 -4.92
CA LEU A 142 5.00 0.40 -5.35
C LEU A 142 5.98 0.20 -4.18
N PRO A 143 7.24 -0.15 -4.47
CA PRO A 143 8.29 -0.15 -3.46
C PRO A 143 8.38 1.21 -2.75
N LEU A 144 8.61 1.19 -1.44
CA LEU A 144 8.65 2.40 -0.60
C LEU A 144 9.62 3.46 -1.15
N HIS A 145 10.78 3.04 -1.65
CA HIS A 145 11.81 3.96 -2.18
C HIS A 145 11.40 4.66 -3.49
N LEU A 146 10.45 4.11 -4.24
CA LEU A 146 9.90 4.76 -5.45
C LEU A 146 8.65 5.60 -5.12
N ALA A 147 7.87 5.18 -4.13
CA ALA A 147 6.60 5.80 -3.77
C ALA A 147 6.74 7.00 -2.82
N ALA A 148 7.73 6.96 -1.91
CA ALA A 148 7.91 7.94 -0.85
C ALA A 148 9.35 8.42 -0.81
N VAL A 149 9.60 9.55 -1.49
CA VAL A 149 10.90 10.26 -1.37
C VAL A 149 10.94 10.91 0.00
N LYS A 150 12.02 10.64 0.76
CA LYS A 150 12.24 11.35 2.03
C LYS A 150 12.39 12.85 1.73
N PRO A 151 11.73 13.74 2.49
CA PRO A 151 11.95 15.17 2.33
C PRO A 151 13.44 15.47 2.48
N ASP A 152 13.96 16.31 1.57
CA ASP A 152 15.36 16.69 1.55
C ASP A 152 15.80 17.24 2.92
N ARG A 153 16.94 16.77 3.43
CA ARG A 153 17.44 17.14 4.77
C ARG A 153 17.74 18.64 4.89
N HIS A 154 17.97 19.34 3.77
CA HIS A 154 18.21 20.78 3.71
C HIS A 154 16.92 21.59 3.85
N TYR A 155 15.76 21.04 3.50
CA TYR A 155 14.47 21.73 3.63
C TYR A 155 13.71 21.26 4.87
N ARG A 156 13.92 21.96 5.99
CA ARG A 156 13.09 21.84 7.19
C ARG A 156 11.83 22.69 6.99
N TYR A 157 10.68 22.05 6.76
CA TYR A 157 9.40 22.74 6.73
C TYR A 157 9.13 23.38 8.11
N GLY A 158 9.17 24.71 8.19
CA GLY A 158 8.99 25.47 9.44
C GLY A 158 7.65 25.24 10.13
N TRP A 159 6.64 24.72 9.42
CA TRP A 159 5.27 24.62 9.90
C TRP A 159 5.01 23.34 10.71
N LYS A 160 6.00 22.44 10.80
CA LYS A 160 5.96 21.30 11.74
C LYS A 160 6.41 21.69 13.16
N ALA A 161 6.92 22.90 13.37
CA ALA A 161 7.32 23.39 14.69
C ALA A 161 6.13 23.87 15.54
N GLU A 162 5.00 24.23 14.93
CA GLU A 162 3.86 24.83 15.63
C GLU A 162 2.83 23.82 16.15
N ALA A 163 2.99 22.53 15.87
CA ALA A 163 2.09 21.46 16.34
C ALA A 163 2.45 20.90 17.73
N LYS A 164 3.37 21.54 18.45
CA LYS A 164 3.66 21.27 19.87
C LYS A 164 3.64 22.58 20.64
N SER A 165 2.46 23.03 21.04
CA SER A 165 2.26 23.92 22.18
C SER A 165 1.14 23.39 23.04
#